data_AF-A0A161M4D8-F1
#
_entry.id   AF-A0A161M4D8-F1
#
_cell.length_a   1.000
_cell.length_b   1.000
_cell.length_c   1.000
_cell.angle_alpha   90.00
_cell.angle_beta   90.00
_cell.angle_gamma   90.00
#
_symmetry.space_group_name_H-M   'P 1'
#
loop_
_entity.id
_entity.type
_entity.pdbx_description
1 polymer ?
#
loop_
_entity_poly.entity_id
_entity_poly.type
_entity_poly.pdbx_seq_one_letter_code
_entity_poly.pdbx_strand_id
1 'polypeptide(L)'
;HDDNRTYTLQHLRRLFKLRGELLFLNHTPWLERDVQTCSLCNLNAREDIVHFLAVCPILTEFRLRYLEVRTLAVSSLRDYLNALDCHGLINFARSAWRYRFQLVQELNF
;
A
#
# COMPACT_ATOMS: atom_id res chain seq x y z
N HIS A 1 27.55 -7.17 6.62
CA HIS A 1 27.60 -5.70 6.77
C HIS A 1 26.24 -5.25 7.26
N ASP A 2 26.14 -4.97 8.54
CA ASP A 2 24.91 -4.61 9.23
C ASP A 2 24.74 -3.08 9.15
N ASP A 3 24.04 -2.61 8.12
CA ASP A 3 23.72 -1.19 7.92
C ASP A 3 22.55 -0.88 8.86
N ASN A 4 22.85 -0.42 10.07
CA ASN A 4 21.85 -0.08 11.10
C ASN A 4 21.03 1.14 10.65
N ARG A 5 20.09 0.94 9.73
CA ARG A 5 19.21 1.96 9.18
C ARG A 5 18.25 2.42 10.27
N THR A 6 18.44 3.66 10.71
CA THR A 6 17.58 4.29 11.72
C THR A 6 16.28 4.80 11.08
N TYR A 7 15.16 4.45 11.70
CA TYR A 7 13.85 4.95 11.28
C TYR A 7 13.56 6.31 11.90
N THR A 8 13.26 7.28 11.05
CA THR A 8 12.65 8.54 11.49
C THR A 8 11.22 8.30 11.99
N LEU A 9 10.72 9.19 12.85
CA LEU A 9 9.33 9.16 13.31
C LEU A 9 8.32 9.21 12.15
N GLN A 10 8.69 9.83 11.03
CA GLN A 10 7.85 9.87 9.84
C GLN A 10 7.73 8.49 9.18
N HIS A 11 8.81 7.69 9.15
CA HIS A 11 8.75 6.31 8.68
C HIS A 11 7.86 5.46 9.58
N LEU A 12 8.05 5.54 10.90
CA LEU A 12 7.24 4.80 11.87
C LEU A 12 5.75 5.15 11.75
N ARG A 13 5.41 6.44 11.62
CA ARG A 13 4.03 6.89 11.39
C ARG A 13 3.43 6.24 10.14
N ARG A 14 4.17 6.16 9.04
CA ARG A 14 3.70 5.51 7.81
C ARG A 14 3.48 4.02 8.03
N LEU A 15 4.43 3.33 8.67
CA LEU A 15 4.30 1.91 8.97
C LEU A 15 3.05 1.61 9.83
N PHE A 16 2.81 2.42 10.87
CA PHE A 16 1.61 2.27 11.69
C PHE A 16 0.32 2.50 10.89
N LYS A 17 0.32 3.45 9.95
CA LYS A 17 -0.81 3.60 9.03
C LYS A 17 -1.04 2.37 8.17
N LEU A 18 0.02 1.72 7.68
CA LEU A 18 -0.13 0.48 6.90
C LEU A 18 -0.67 -0.66 7.78
N ARG A 19 -0.10 -0.84 8.97
CA ARG A 19 -0.48 -1.92 9.91
C ARG A 19 -1.90 -1.77 10.46
N GLY A 20 -2.33 -0.55 10.73
CA GLY A 20 -3.69 -0.24 11.18
C GLY A 20 -4.67 0.00 10.03
N GLU A 21 -4.26 -0.30 8.79
CA GLU A 21 -5.01 -0.06 7.55
C GLU A 21 -5.41 1.41 7.29
N LEU A 22 -4.92 2.37 8.06
CA LEU A 22 -5.27 3.81 8.05
C LEU A 22 -4.88 4.60 6.78
N LEU A 23 -4.72 3.92 5.64
CA LEU A 23 -4.76 4.54 4.33
C LEU A 23 -6.22 4.83 3.96
N PHE A 24 -6.48 6.03 3.45
CA PHE A 24 -7.82 6.44 3.01
C PHE A 24 -8.14 5.83 1.63
N LEU A 25 -8.31 4.50 1.61
CA LEU A 25 -8.74 3.71 0.46
C LEU A 25 -10.28 3.65 0.41
N ASN A 26 -10.82 3.14 -0.70
CA ASN A 26 -12.27 2.99 -0.85
C ASN A 26 -12.86 1.92 0.09
N HIS A 27 -12.05 0.97 0.60
CA HIS A 27 -12.47 0.10 1.69
C HIS A 27 -11.57 0.28 2.92
N THR A 28 -12.20 0.52 4.06
CA THR A 28 -11.55 0.62 5.38
C THR A 28 -12.47 0.06 6.46
N PRO A 29 -12.03 -0.84 7.35
CA PRO A 29 -12.93 -1.52 8.30
C PRO A 29 -13.56 -0.61 9.38
N TRP A 30 -13.06 0.62 9.59
CA TRP A 30 -13.63 1.58 10.56
C TRP A 30 -14.61 2.59 9.95
N LEU A 31 -14.89 2.53 8.64
CA LEU A 31 -15.78 3.49 7.98
C LEU A 31 -16.51 2.86 6.80
N GLU A 32 -17.84 2.85 6.86
CA GLU A 32 -18.69 2.49 5.72
C GLU A 32 -18.63 3.57 4.64
N ARG A 33 -18.64 3.15 3.38
CA ARG A 33 -18.59 4.01 2.19
C ARG A 33 -19.43 3.42 1.07
N ASP A 34 -19.98 4.27 0.22
CA ASP A 34 -20.80 3.82 -0.91
C ASP A 34 -19.97 3.07 -1.96
N VAL A 35 -18.77 3.58 -2.26
CA VAL A 35 -17.84 2.96 -3.22
C VAL A 35 -16.77 2.20 -2.45
N GLN A 36 -16.69 0.89 -2.73
CA GLN A 36 -15.75 -0.04 -2.09
C GLN A 36 -14.74 -0.64 -3.08
N THR A 37 -14.96 -0.45 -4.38
CA THR A 37 -14.13 -1.01 -5.46
C THR A 37 -12.85 -0.20 -5.67
N CYS A 38 -11.83 -0.86 -6.21
CA CYS A 38 -10.55 -0.23 -6.54
C CYS A 38 -10.71 0.91 -7.53
N SER A 39 -10.16 2.07 -7.16
CA SER A 39 -10.14 3.27 -7.99
C SER A 39 -9.09 3.22 -9.11
N LEU A 40 -8.18 2.24 -9.06
CA LEU A 40 -7.06 2.14 -9.99
C LEU A 40 -7.32 1.15 -11.12
N CYS A 41 -7.92 0.00 -10.81
CA CYS A 41 -7.99 -1.13 -11.72
C CYS A 41 -9.43 -1.55 -12.03
N ASN A 42 -9.62 -2.16 -13.20
CA ASN A 42 -10.92 -2.59 -13.70
C ASN A 42 -11.31 -4.02 -13.27
N LEU A 43 -10.74 -4.52 -12.18
CA LEU A 43 -11.02 -5.88 -11.69
C LEU A 43 -12.29 -5.96 -10.81
N ASN A 44 -12.94 -4.83 -10.52
CA ASN A 44 -14.03 -4.73 -9.53
C ASN A 44 -13.68 -5.31 -8.15
N ALA A 45 -12.38 -5.42 -7.84
CA ALA A 45 -11.91 -5.89 -6.56
C ALA A 45 -12.11 -4.80 -5.49
N ARG A 46 -12.34 -5.23 -4.25
CA ARG A 46 -12.40 -4.34 -3.09
C ARG A 46 -11.07 -3.62 -2.89
N GLU A 47 -11.09 -2.31 -2.68
CA GLU A 47 -9.88 -1.51 -2.46
C GLU A 47 -9.45 -1.50 -1.00
N ASP A 48 -9.07 -2.66 -0.49
CA ASP A 48 -8.52 -2.79 0.87
C ASP A 48 -6.98 -2.76 0.86
N ILE A 49 -6.40 -2.82 2.06
CA ILE A 49 -4.94 -2.79 2.24
C ILE A 49 -4.25 -3.94 1.49
N VAL A 50 -4.90 -5.11 1.42
CA VAL A 50 -4.35 -6.30 0.77
C VAL A 50 -4.35 -6.08 -0.74
N HIS A 51 -5.48 -5.66 -1.32
CA HIS A 51 -5.53 -5.36 -2.73
C HIS A 51 -4.48 -4.31 -3.11
N PHE A 52 -4.45 -3.20 -2.38
CA PHE A 52 -3.54 -2.08 -2.64
C PHE A 52 -2.06 -2.48 -2.52
N LEU A 53 -1.67 -3.15 -1.43
CA LEU A 53 -0.26 -3.47 -1.20
C LEU A 53 0.22 -4.74 -1.89
N ALA A 54 -0.67 -5.70 -2.19
CA ALA A 54 -0.26 -7.03 -2.59
C ALA A 54 -0.57 -7.38 -4.06
N VAL A 55 -1.72 -6.99 -4.61
CA VAL A 55 -2.21 -7.63 -5.86
C VAL A 55 -2.76 -6.67 -6.91
N CYS A 56 -2.98 -5.39 -6.61
CA CYS A 56 -3.49 -4.43 -7.60
C CYS A 56 -2.56 -4.38 -8.83
N PRO A 57 -3.02 -4.73 -10.05
CA PRO A 57 -2.14 -4.89 -11.20
C PRO A 57 -1.50 -3.57 -11.65
N ILE A 58 -2.19 -2.44 -11.45
CA ILE A 58 -1.67 -1.10 -11.77
C ILE A 58 -0.45 -0.74 -10.92
N LEU A 59 -0.34 -1.31 -9.72
CA LEU A 59 0.75 -1.06 -8.79
C LEU A 59 1.92 -2.05 -8.95
N THR A 60 1.91 -2.91 -9.98
CA THR A 60 2.95 -3.94 -10.20
C THR A 60 4.35 -3.35 -10.34
N GLU A 61 4.53 -2.32 -11.17
CA GLU A 61 5.84 -1.69 -11.37
C GLU A 61 6.36 -0.98 -10.11
N PHE A 62 5.45 -0.51 -9.26
CA PHE A 62 5.82 0.03 -7.95
C PHE A 62 6.30 -1.09 -7.01
N ARG A 63 5.61 -2.23 -6.97
CA ARG A 63 6.07 -3.38 -6.17
C ARG A 63 7.39 -3.92 -6.67
N LEU A 64 7.58 -4.07 -7.99
CA LEU A 64 8.86 -4.49 -8.57
C LEU A 64 10.00 -3.54 -8.20
N ARG A 65 9.78 -2.22 -8.27
CA ARG A 65 10.79 -1.22 -7.94
C ARG A 65 11.28 -1.26 -6.49
N TYR A 66 10.41 -1.54 -5.54
CA TYR A 66 10.70 -1.36 -4.11
C TYR A 66 10.77 -2.67 -3.31
N LEU A 67 10.11 -3.73 -3.80
CA LEU A 67 9.96 -5.02 -3.13
C LEU A 67 10.45 -6.18 -4.00
N GLU A 68 10.79 -5.93 -5.27
CA GLU A 68 11.29 -6.93 -6.23
C GLU A 68 10.32 -8.09 -6.50
N VAL A 69 9.02 -7.86 -6.27
CA VAL A 69 7.96 -8.84 -6.48
C VAL A 69 6.80 -8.26 -7.27
N ARG A 70 6.12 -9.08 -8.06
CA ARG A 70 4.94 -8.67 -8.85
C ARG A 70 3.67 -8.65 -8.02
N THR A 71 3.51 -9.64 -7.15
CA THR A 71 2.37 -9.84 -6.26
C THR A 71 2.84 -10.40 -4.93
N LEU A 72 2.09 -10.17 -3.87
CA LEU A 72 2.33 -10.77 -2.55
C LEU A 72 1.18 -11.69 -2.16
N ALA A 73 1.50 -12.83 -1.58
CA ALA A 73 0.53 -13.56 -0.76
C ALA A 73 0.26 -12.78 0.53
N VAL A 74 -0.90 -13.00 1.16
CA VAL A 74 -1.26 -12.32 2.42
C VAL A 74 -0.25 -12.62 3.53
N SER A 75 0.26 -13.86 3.59
CA SER A 75 1.33 -14.24 4.52
C SER A 75 2.60 -13.41 4.30
N SER A 76 3.07 -13.31 3.06
CA SER A 76 4.24 -12.51 2.71
C SER A 76 4.02 -11.03 3.02
N LEU A 77 2.83 -10.48 2.73
CA LEU A 77 2.49 -9.10 3.08
C LEU A 77 2.59 -8.87 4.61
N ARG A 78 2.09 -9.81 5.41
CA ARG A 78 2.21 -9.76 6.87
C ARG A 78 3.68 -9.79 7.30
N ASP A 79 4.52 -10.57 6.64
CA ASP A 79 5.94 -10.63 6.95
C ASP A 79 6.63 -9.29 6.62
N TYR A 80 6.34 -8.68 5.47
CA TYR A 80 6.80 -7.32 5.13
C TYR A 80 6.33 -6.26 6.15
N LEU A 81 5.07 -6.35 6.59
CA LEU A 81 4.52 -5.43 7.59
C LEU A 81 5.22 -5.56 8.94
N ASN A 82 5.73 -6.75 9.29
CA ASN A 82 6.35 -7.02 10.60
C ASN A 82 7.89 -7.08 10.57
N ALA A 83 8.50 -7.01 9.40
CA ALA A 83 9.95 -7.02 9.24
C ALA A 83 10.62 -5.83 9.95
N LEU A 84 11.85 -6.05 10.41
CA LEU A 84 12.72 -4.98 10.92
C LEU A 84 13.11 -4.01 9.79
N ASP A 85 13.38 -4.52 8.58
CA ASP A 85 13.53 -3.69 7.38
C ASP A 85 12.20 -3.57 6.63
N CYS A 86 11.56 -2.41 6.78
CA CYS A 86 10.32 -2.03 6.12
C CYS A 86 10.49 -0.79 5.21
N HIS A 87 11.73 -0.36 4.92
CA HIS A 87 11.97 0.81 4.07
C HIS A 87 11.39 0.62 2.66
N GLY A 88 11.58 -0.56 2.07
CA GLY A 88 10.98 -0.91 0.78
C GLY A 88 9.47 -0.76 0.78
N LEU A 89 8.79 -1.34 1.78
CA LEU A 89 7.34 -1.27 1.94
C LEU A 89 6.84 0.16 2.14
N ILE A 90 7.51 0.95 2.97
CA ILE A 90 7.11 2.34 3.23
C ILE A 90 7.27 3.18 1.95
N ASN A 91 8.38 3.03 1.23
CA ASN A 91 8.62 3.77 -0.01
C ASN A 91 7.65 3.37 -1.11
N PHE A 92 7.39 2.07 -1.25
CA PHE A 92 6.33 1.54 -2.12
C PHE A 92 4.98 2.18 -1.80
N ALA A 93 4.50 2.05 -0.57
CA ALA A 93 3.18 2.53 -0.18
C ALA A 93 3.06 4.06 -0.35
N ARG A 94 4.12 4.81 -0.05
CA ARG A 94 4.16 6.27 -0.26
C ARG A 94 4.01 6.63 -1.74
N SER A 95 4.78 5.99 -2.62
CA SER A 95 4.75 6.26 -4.05
C SER A 95 3.44 5.81 -4.69
N ALA A 96 2.95 4.61 -4.35
CA ALA A 96 1.68 4.08 -4.81
C ALA A 96 0.50 4.95 -4.35
N TRP A 97 0.49 5.41 -3.10
CA TRP A 97 -0.59 6.24 -2.59
C TRP A 97 -0.62 7.61 -3.27
N ARG A 98 0.55 8.22 -3.51
CA ARG A 98 0.64 9.47 -4.27
C ARG A 98 0.10 9.29 -5.70
N TYR A 99 0.46 8.20 -6.37
CA TYR A 99 -0.05 7.88 -7.70
C TYR A 99 -1.57 7.73 -7.69
N ARG A 100 -2.11 6.97 -6.73
CA ARG A 100 -3.56 6.83 -6.54
C ARG A 100 -4.23 8.18 -6.32
N PHE A 101 -3.69 9.00 -5.44
CA PHE A 101 -4.24 10.32 -5.14
C PHE A 101 -4.31 11.19 -6.40
N GLN A 102 -3.25 11.21 -7.21
CA GLN A 102 -3.22 11.95 -8.48
C GLN A 102 -4.27 11.42 -9.47
N LEU A 103 -4.32 10.10 -9.67
CA LEU A 103 -5.26 9.50 -10.62
C LEU A 103 -6.72 9.74 -10.22
N VAL A 104 -7.04 9.60 -8.93
CA VAL A 104 -8.39 9.88 -8.41
C VAL A 104 -8.76 11.35 -8.59
N GLN A 105 -7.83 12.28 -8.35
CA GLN A 105 -8.07 13.71 -8.59
C GLN A 105 -8.24 14.07 -10.07
N GLU A 106 -7.52 13.40 -10.97
CA GLU A 106 -7.64 13.64 -12.42
C GLU A 106 -8.95 13.07 -12.99
N LEU A 107 -9.42 11.95 -12.44
CA LEU A 107 -10.61 11.23 -12.90
C LEU A 107 -11.90 11.60 -12.15
N ASN A 108 -11.92 12.70 -11.39
CA ASN A 108 -13.10 13.15 -10.62
C ASN A 108 -14.42 12.95 -11.41
N PHE A 109 -15.13 11.86 -11.12
CA PHE A 109 -16.53 11.62 -11.47
C PHE A 109 -17.44 12.40 -10.51
#